data_AF-A0A2V2WCX3-F1
#
_entry.id   AF-A0A2V2WCX3-F1
#
_cell.length_a   1.000
_cell.length_b   1.000
_cell.length_c   1.000
_cell.angle_alpha   90.00
_cell.angle_beta   90.00
_cell.angle_gamma   90.00
#
_symmetry.space_group_name_H-M   'P 1'
#
loop_
_entity.id
_entity.type
_entity.pdbx_description
1 polymer ?
#
loop_
_entity_poly.entity_id
_entity_poly.type
_entity_poly.pdbx_seq_one_letter_code
_entity_poly.pdbx_strand_id
1 'polypeptide(L)' 'MTLCTKGMGLSPDSHRRRMPWTAAKECVPGVVHSSKENMVLDGARRVDLDCVDRTSQVYPLEALRATVNKC' A
#
# COMPACT_ATOMS: atom_id res chain seq x y z
N MET A 1 -19.76 -19.04 -32.53
CA MET A 1 -19.39 -17.71 -31.99
C MET A 1 -19.41 -17.79 -30.46
N THR A 2 -18.45 -17.17 -29.78
CA THR A 2 -18.37 -17.14 -28.30
C THR A 2 -18.31 -15.69 -27.81
N LEU A 3 -18.69 -15.44 -26.56
CA LEU A 3 -18.64 -14.08 -25.98
C LEU A 3 -17.21 -13.53 -25.90
N CYS A 4 -16.21 -14.41 -25.80
CA CYS A 4 -14.80 -14.04 -25.66
C CYS A 4 -14.23 -13.30 -26.88
N THR A 5 -14.84 -13.44 -28.07
CA THR A 5 -14.37 -12.71 -29.27
C THR A 5 -14.55 -11.20 -29.16
N LYS A 6 -15.32 -10.71 -28.18
CA LYS A 6 -15.47 -9.29 -27.87
C LYS A 6 -14.40 -8.75 -26.90
N GLY A 7 -13.56 -9.62 -26.33
CA GLY A 7 -12.56 -9.26 -25.33
C GLY A 7 -13.13 -9.10 -23.90
N MET A 8 -12.25 -8.80 -22.94
CA MET A 8 -12.60 -8.62 -21.53
C MET A 8 -13.33 -7.29 -21.25
N GLY A 9 -12.99 -6.24 -22.01
CA GLY A 9 -13.65 -4.93 -21.96
C GLY A 9 -14.19 -4.56 -23.34
N LEU A 10 -15.48 -4.18 -23.39
CA LEU A 10 -16.18 -3.90 -24.66
C LEU A 10 -15.84 -2.53 -25.27
N SER A 11 -15.44 -1.57 -24.43
CA SER A 11 -15.08 -0.20 -24.82
C SER A 11 -14.04 0.35 -23.82
N PRO A 12 -13.16 1.28 -24.25
CA PRO A 12 -12.32 2.04 -23.33
C PRO A 12 -13.13 2.92 -22.36
N ASP A 13 -14.31 3.37 -22.76
CA ASP A 13 -15.19 4.18 -21.91
C ASP A 13 -15.83 3.34 -20.79
N SER A 14 -16.24 4.02 -19.72
CA SER A 14 -17.04 3.39 -18.67
C SER A 14 -18.33 2.80 -19.26
N HIS A 15 -18.56 1.50 -19.04
CA HIS A 15 -19.77 0.84 -19.54
C HIS A 15 -21.07 1.41 -18.95
N ARG A 16 -21.01 2.03 -17.76
CA ARG A 16 -22.13 2.72 -17.13
C ARG A 16 -21.75 4.17 -16.82
N ARG A 17 -22.64 5.11 -17.19
CA ARG A 17 -22.45 6.55 -16.97
C ARG A 17 -22.17 6.94 -15.51
N ARG A 18 -22.66 6.17 -14.53
CA ARG A 18 -22.46 6.42 -13.10
C ARG A 18 -21.25 5.68 -12.50
N MET A 19 -20.43 5.01 -13.32
CA MET A 19 -19.24 4.28 -12.89
C MET A 19 -17.97 4.78 -13.60
N PRO A 20 -17.58 6.05 -13.40
CA PRO A 20 -16.42 6.63 -14.09
C PRO A 20 -15.10 5.89 -13.76
N TRP A 21 -15.01 5.22 -12.60
CA TRP A 21 -13.83 4.46 -12.19
C TRP A 21 -13.59 3.17 -13.00
N THR A 22 -14.56 2.72 -13.82
CA THR A 22 -14.41 1.53 -14.67
C THR A 22 -13.93 1.86 -16.08
N ALA A 23 -13.61 3.12 -16.38
CA ALA A 23 -12.95 3.46 -17.64
C ALA A 23 -11.63 2.70 -17.75
N ALA A 24 -11.32 2.19 -18.94
CA ALA A 24 -10.11 1.44 -19.18
C ALA A 24 -8.89 2.35 -18.98
N LYS A 25 -7.93 1.86 -18.20
CA LYS A 25 -6.64 2.52 -17.95
C LYS A 25 -5.61 1.45 -17.65
N GLU A 26 -4.34 1.80 -17.79
CA GLU A 26 -3.27 0.94 -17.32
C GLU A 26 -3.33 0.85 -15.79
N CYS A 27 -3.29 -0.38 -15.27
CA CYS A 27 -3.31 -0.67 -13.85
C CYS A 27 -1.90 -1.08 -13.40
N VAL A 28 -1.45 -0.53 -12.28
CA VAL A 28 -0.19 -0.92 -11.62
C VAL A 28 -0.48 -2.14 -10.72
N PRO A 29 0.43 -3.13 -10.61
CA PRO A 29 0.28 -4.25 -9.69
C PRO A 29 0.47 -3.79 -8.24
N GLY A 30 -0.57 -3.11 -7.70
CA GLY A 30 -0.54 -2.41 -6.43
C GLY A 30 -0.27 -3.32 -5.24
N VAL A 31 -0.66 -4.60 -5.29
CA VAL A 31 -0.37 -5.58 -4.22
C VAL A 31 1.14 -5.72 -4.00
N VAL A 32 1.92 -5.82 -5.08
CA VAL A 32 3.38 -5.96 -4.99
C VAL A 32 4.02 -4.63 -4.64
N HIS A 33 3.64 -3.55 -5.33
CA HIS A 33 4.26 -2.24 -5.12
C HIS A 33 3.91 -1.57 -3.78
N SER A 34 2.72 -1.84 -3.24
CA SER A 34 2.27 -1.26 -1.96
C SER A 34 2.73 -2.09 -0.77
N SER A 35 3.10 -3.35 -0.99
CA SER A 35 3.67 -4.22 0.04
C SER A 35 5.16 -3.92 0.20
N LYS A 36 5.50 -3.05 1.15
CA LYS A 36 6.90 -2.92 1.59
C LYS A 36 7.29 -4.14 2.43
N GLU A 37 8.54 -4.57 2.28
CA GLU A 37 9.10 -5.66 3.07
C GLU A 37 9.15 -5.27 4.56
N ASN A 38 8.65 -6.16 5.42
CA ASN A 38 8.60 -5.93 6.86
C ASN A 38 9.80 -6.52 7.62
N MET A 39 10.60 -7.39 6.99
CA MET A 39 11.75 -8.03 7.65
C MET A 39 12.82 -7.01 8.06
N VAL A 40 12.95 -5.89 7.34
CA VAL A 40 13.83 -4.76 7.68
C VAL A 40 13.45 -4.12 9.04
N LEU A 41 12.25 -4.39 9.53
CA LEU A 41 11.72 -3.86 10.79
C LEU A 41 12.02 -4.76 11.98
N ASP A 42 12.48 -5.98 11.76
CA ASP A 42 12.74 -6.94 12.82
C ASP A 42 13.82 -6.41 13.78
N GLY A 43 13.58 -6.54 15.08
CA GLY A 43 14.48 -6.05 16.13
C GLY A 43 14.43 -4.53 16.37
N ALA A 44 13.69 -3.75 15.57
CA ALA A 44 13.46 -2.33 15.84
C ALA A 44 12.28 -2.13 16.79
N ARG A 45 12.53 -1.49 17.94
CA ARG A 45 11.46 -1.12 18.87
C ARG A 45 10.77 0.15 18.39
N ARG A 46 9.60 0.00 17.77
CA ARG A 46 8.73 1.11 17.37
C ARG A 46 7.76 1.47 18.49
N VAL A 47 7.50 2.76 18.59
CA VAL A 47 6.51 3.34 19.49
C VAL A 47 5.43 3.95 18.61
N ASP A 48 4.17 3.70 18.96
CA ASP A 48 3.03 4.26 18.23
C ASP A 48 2.95 5.78 18.40
N LEU A 49 2.33 6.46 17.43
CA LEU A 49 2.22 7.92 17.43
C LEU A 49 1.44 8.45 18.66
N ASP A 50 0.48 7.67 19.16
CA ASP A 50 -0.34 8.08 20.29
C ASP A 50 0.34 7.81 21.65
N CYS A 51 1.44 7.05 21.68
CA CYS A 51 2.18 6.67 22.89
C CYS A 51 3.19 7.74 23.34
N VAL A 52 2.70 8.91 23.77
CA VAL A 52 3.52 10.05 24.21
C VAL A 52 3.88 10.02 25.71
N ASP A 53 3.39 9.04 26.46
CA ASP A 53 3.66 8.92 27.88
C ASP A 53 5.13 8.55 28.15
N ARG A 54 5.60 8.88 29.34
CA ARG A 54 7.01 8.67 29.71
C ARG A 54 7.38 7.18 29.78
N THR A 55 6.43 6.30 30.05
CA THR A 55 6.69 4.85 30.19
C THR A 55 6.84 4.16 28.84
N SER A 56 6.26 4.74 27.78
CA SER A 56 6.41 4.28 26.40
C SER A 56 7.69 4.75 25.71
N GLN A 57 8.42 5.71 26.28
CA GLN A 57 9.65 6.22 25.68
C GLN A 57 10.75 5.15 25.62
N VAL A 58 11.50 5.16 24.52
CA VAL A 58 12.63 4.25 24.27
C VAL A 58 13.96 5.00 24.34
N TYR A 59 15.06 4.25 24.49
CA TYR A 59 16.38 4.86 24.52
C TYR A 59 16.65 5.62 23.21
N PRO A 60 17.25 6.84 23.23
CA PRO A 60 17.39 7.66 22.03
C PRO A 60 18.09 6.96 20.86
N LEU A 61 19.09 6.11 21.12
CA LEU A 61 19.76 5.34 20.07
C LEU A 61 18.82 4.28 19.45
N GLU A 62 17.93 3.68 20.23
CA GLU A 62 16.92 2.73 19.72
C GLU A 62 15.89 3.46 18.86
N ALA A 63 15.46 4.66 19.27
CA ALA A 63 14.58 5.51 18.46
C ALA A 63 15.21 5.86 17.10
N LEU A 64 16.50 6.21 17.10
CA LEU A 64 17.25 6.48 15.87
C LEU A 64 17.34 5.24 14.98
N ARG A 65 17.65 4.07 15.54
CA ARG A 65 17.66 2.80 14.78
C ARG A 65 16.29 2.47 14.18
N ALA A 66 15.21 2.61 14.95
CA ALA A 66 13.86 2.37 14.47
C ALA A 66 13.43 3.34 13.36
N THR A 67 13.94 4.57 13.41
CA THR A 67 13.74 5.60 12.37
C THR A 67 14.50 5.23 11.10
N VAL A 68 15.77 4.86 11.21
CA VAL A 68 16.59 4.41 10.05
C VAL A 68 15.98 3.18 9.39
N ASN A 69 15.49 2.20 10.16
CA ASN A 69 14.81 1.02 9.61
C ASN A 69 13.45 1.36 8.97
N LYS A 70 12.89 2.57 9.18
CA LYS A 70 11.64 3.01 8.56
C LYS A 70 11.85 3.70 7.22
N CYS A 71 12.96 4.42 7.07
CA CYS A 71 13.32 5.17 5.88
C CYS A 71 13.52 4.24 4.67
#